data_AF-A0A3R7HZS4-F1
#
_entry.id   AF-A0A3R7HZS4-F1
#
_cell.length_a   1.000
_cell.length_b   1.000
_cell.length_c   1.000
_cell.angle_alpha   90.00
_cell.angle_beta   90.00
_cell.angle_gamma   90.00
#
_symmetry.space_group_name_H-M   'P 1'
#
loop_
_entity.id
_entity.type
_entity.pdbx_description
1 polymer ?
#
loop_
_entity_poly.entity_id
_entity_poly.type
_entity_poly.pdbx_seq_one_letter_code
_entity_poly.pdbx_strand_id
1 'polypeptide(L)'
;MSGPHLRSFVGRSRALLESAPPTTGRETRTWLVEPFLQTLGWDSHGDAVAVETTVEETRLEYVLGVDSVPALFVAVDPYDRSLDESRARGVLEAMAWTGVDRAVYTNGREYLFLAGTRDVERLACRLSALPDHASSVEHFSRATLSRRLEADAEPAVARQLAVRQESLVEAFVDQLTATAGDGYADEFEAAAERFCEQLVVSFAETDAERFDSPSDDISFRFTDPTAEGSDPSSNVPSEPDSSSSPDQHSDLEAADDALEGASQGERPETDAKSGRTAETNATPSESAADGTATSATRDATDESAAAADRDDGEYVARFFNDRGSIGAIGHSSSQRALVGVTEYLFERGLSGVSVPWSPGDGDEEPTLLNADPVRADGEPMAAPYELSNGLYLETGGDTETHAERARALTSRAGLRVLLTGDWE
;
A
#
# COMPACT_ATOMS: atom_id res chain seq x y z
N MET A 1 -3.33 15.85 -23.95
CA MET A 1 -1.93 15.92 -23.49
C MET A 1 -1.03 15.69 -24.70
N SER A 2 -0.10 16.58 -25.04
CA SER A 2 0.61 16.50 -26.33
C SER A 2 1.98 15.81 -26.20
N GLY A 3 2.32 14.87 -27.10
CA GLY A 3 3.62 14.18 -27.13
C GLY A 3 4.90 15.02 -26.87
N PRO A 4 4.97 16.33 -27.23
CA PRO A 4 6.04 17.22 -26.81
C PRO A 4 6.25 17.35 -25.28
N HIS A 5 5.19 17.29 -24.47
CA HIS A 5 5.33 17.35 -23.01
C HIS A 5 5.96 16.07 -22.45
N LEU A 6 5.61 14.89 -22.98
CA LEU A 6 6.27 13.62 -22.62
C LEU A 6 7.74 13.63 -23.03
N ARG A 7 8.08 14.13 -24.24
CA ARG A 7 9.49 14.31 -24.65
C ARG A 7 10.26 15.20 -23.68
N SER A 8 9.65 16.31 -23.26
CA SER A 8 10.26 17.24 -22.31
C SER A 8 10.45 16.62 -20.93
N PHE A 9 9.46 15.86 -20.45
CA PHE A 9 9.54 15.09 -19.21
C PHE A 9 10.70 14.08 -19.29
N VAL A 10 10.72 13.22 -20.32
CA VAL A 10 11.78 12.21 -20.50
C VAL A 10 13.17 12.85 -20.58
N GLY A 11 13.32 13.98 -21.26
CA GLY A 11 14.58 14.72 -21.31
C GLY A 11 15.06 15.19 -19.93
N ARG A 12 14.16 15.76 -19.12
CA ARG A 12 14.49 16.19 -17.74
C ARG A 12 14.80 15.00 -16.84
N SER A 13 14.00 13.95 -16.89
CA SER A 13 14.18 12.77 -16.06
C SER A 13 15.50 12.06 -16.38
N ARG A 14 15.90 11.97 -17.66
CA ARG A 14 17.22 11.43 -18.04
C ARG A 14 18.37 12.25 -17.49
N ALA A 15 18.32 13.58 -17.66
CA ALA A 15 19.36 14.46 -17.13
C ALA A 15 19.48 14.34 -15.59
N LEU A 16 18.34 14.20 -14.89
CA LEU A 16 18.31 13.93 -13.46
C LEU A 16 18.99 12.59 -13.14
N LEU A 17 18.59 11.50 -13.81
CA LEU A 17 19.13 10.16 -13.58
C LEU A 17 20.63 10.04 -13.89
N GLU A 18 21.13 10.80 -14.88
CA GLU A 18 22.56 10.87 -15.20
C GLU A 18 23.36 11.61 -14.12
N SER A 19 22.74 12.57 -13.43
CA SER A 19 23.39 13.36 -12.37
C SER A 19 23.31 12.71 -10.99
N ALA A 20 22.15 12.18 -10.62
CA ALA A 20 21.86 11.58 -9.32
C ALA A 20 20.61 10.67 -9.45
N PRO A 21 20.77 9.34 -9.53
CA PRO A 21 19.63 8.44 -9.52
C PRO A 21 18.94 8.43 -8.14
N PRO A 22 17.61 8.27 -8.06
CA PRO A 22 16.92 8.07 -6.80
C PRO A 22 17.46 6.85 -6.05
N THR A 23 17.66 7.01 -4.76
CA THR A 23 18.13 5.97 -3.83
C THR A 23 17.02 5.47 -2.92
N THR A 24 15.93 6.23 -2.80
CA THR A 24 14.77 5.86 -1.99
C THR A 24 13.48 5.81 -2.80
N GLY A 25 12.48 5.10 -2.29
CA GLY A 25 11.12 5.12 -2.86
C GLY A 25 10.49 6.52 -2.82
N ARG A 26 10.79 7.32 -1.79
CA ARG A 26 10.33 8.73 -1.70
C ARG A 26 10.92 9.57 -2.83
N GLU A 27 12.23 9.49 -3.05
CA GLU A 27 12.88 10.19 -4.17
C GLU A 27 12.35 9.72 -5.52
N THR A 28 12.09 8.42 -5.69
CA THR A 28 11.50 7.87 -6.92
C THR A 28 10.13 8.52 -7.19
N ARG A 29 9.29 8.64 -6.16
CA ARG A 29 7.99 9.30 -6.24
C ARG A 29 8.14 10.78 -6.59
N THR A 30 8.86 11.55 -5.78
CA THR A 30 8.95 13.00 -5.92
C THR A 30 9.70 13.45 -7.18
N TRP A 31 10.73 12.72 -7.61
CA TRP A 31 11.58 13.14 -8.74
C TRP A 31 11.12 12.61 -10.08
N LEU A 32 10.44 11.44 -10.12
CA LEU A 32 10.06 10.79 -11.38
C LEU A 32 8.55 10.66 -11.53
N VAL A 33 7.85 10.13 -10.51
CA VAL A 33 6.42 9.81 -10.64
C VAL A 33 5.54 11.06 -10.55
N GLU A 34 5.72 11.92 -9.57
CA GLU A 34 4.91 13.15 -9.45
C GLU A 34 5.08 14.08 -10.66
N PRO A 35 6.30 14.32 -11.19
CA PRO A 35 6.46 15.09 -12.42
C PRO A 35 5.85 14.40 -13.66
N PHE A 36 5.80 13.07 -13.69
CA PHE A 36 5.08 12.31 -14.72
C PHE A 36 3.57 12.55 -14.62
N LEU A 37 3.00 12.43 -13.42
CA LEU A 37 1.58 12.67 -13.16
C LEU A 37 1.18 14.12 -13.49
N GLN A 38 2.02 15.10 -13.12
CA GLN A 38 1.86 16.50 -13.53
C GLN A 38 1.88 16.67 -15.06
N THR A 39 2.71 15.91 -15.76
CA THR A 39 2.75 15.90 -17.24
C THR A 39 1.44 15.36 -17.84
N LEU A 40 0.78 14.43 -17.14
CA LEU A 40 -0.56 13.93 -17.46
C LEU A 40 -1.70 14.86 -17.03
N GLY A 41 -1.36 15.99 -16.38
CA GLY A 41 -2.31 17.00 -15.91
C GLY A 41 -2.94 16.68 -14.56
N TRP A 42 -2.38 15.75 -13.80
CA TRP A 42 -2.77 15.45 -12.42
C TRP A 42 -1.99 16.30 -11.43
N ASP A 43 -2.67 16.82 -10.42
CA ASP A 43 -2.03 17.32 -9.21
C ASP A 43 -2.06 16.21 -8.15
N SER A 44 -0.92 15.57 -7.86
CA SER A 44 -0.85 14.47 -6.89
C SER A 44 -1.25 14.86 -5.47
N HIS A 45 -1.30 16.16 -5.15
CA HIS A 45 -1.74 16.67 -3.84
C HIS A 45 -3.19 17.14 -3.87
N GLY A 46 -3.64 17.70 -5.00
CA GLY A 46 -4.99 18.27 -5.16
C GLY A 46 -6.03 17.28 -5.68
N ASP A 47 -5.65 16.35 -6.55
CA ASP A 47 -6.55 15.36 -7.17
C ASP A 47 -6.49 13.99 -6.45
N ALA A 48 -5.64 13.80 -5.44
CA ALA A 48 -5.57 12.55 -4.70
C ALA A 48 -6.79 12.36 -3.78
N VAL A 49 -7.48 11.23 -3.97
CA VAL A 49 -8.58 10.78 -3.11
C VAL A 49 -8.04 10.01 -1.91
N ALA A 50 -6.94 9.28 -2.12
CA ALA A 50 -6.17 8.61 -1.08
C ALA A 50 -4.69 8.58 -1.47
N VAL A 51 -3.81 8.61 -0.48
CA VAL A 51 -2.36 8.56 -0.62
C VAL A 51 -1.84 7.50 0.34
N GLU A 52 -0.94 6.63 -0.13
CA GLU A 52 -0.42 5.50 0.63
C GLU A 52 -1.53 4.64 1.27
N THR A 53 -2.46 4.16 0.44
CA THR A 53 -3.59 3.33 0.88
C THR A 53 -3.38 1.87 0.48
N THR A 54 -4.10 0.98 1.14
CA THR A 54 -4.24 -0.42 0.74
C THR A 54 -5.63 -0.63 0.14
N VAL A 55 -5.72 -1.41 -0.94
CA VAL A 55 -6.97 -1.84 -1.56
C VAL A 55 -6.78 -3.29 -1.97
N GLU A 56 -7.61 -4.22 -1.49
CA GLU A 56 -7.44 -5.66 -1.72
C GLU A 56 -5.99 -6.11 -1.43
N GLU A 57 -5.50 -5.81 -0.23
CA GLU A 57 -4.13 -6.10 0.23
C GLU A 57 -3.00 -5.45 -0.61
N THR A 58 -3.35 -4.68 -1.64
CA THR A 58 -2.40 -4.06 -2.56
C THR A 58 -2.14 -2.63 -2.15
N ARG A 59 -0.86 -2.34 -1.85
CA ARG A 59 -0.41 -0.98 -1.57
C ARG A 59 -0.39 -0.12 -2.83
N LEU A 60 -1.12 1.00 -2.77
CA LEU A 60 -1.19 2.04 -3.78
C LEU A 60 -0.64 3.35 -3.23
N GLU A 61 0.36 3.93 -3.88
CA GLU A 61 0.96 5.18 -3.47
C GLU A 61 0.04 6.37 -3.75
N TYR A 62 -0.73 6.33 -4.84
CA TYR A 62 -1.76 7.32 -5.12
C TYR A 62 -3.03 6.68 -5.68
N VAL A 63 -4.17 7.13 -5.17
CA VAL A 63 -5.47 6.96 -5.82
C VAL A 63 -5.94 8.34 -6.25
N LEU A 64 -5.85 8.63 -7.55
CA LEU A 64 -6.22 9.92 -8.10
C LEU A 64 -7.68 9.88 -8.55
N GLY A 65 -8.41 10.97 -8.32
CA GLY A 65 -9.82 11.08 -8.64
C GLY A 65 -10.19 12.37 -9.36
N VAL A 66 -11.30 12.29 -10.08
CA VAL A 66 -11.95 13.46 -10.68
C VAL A 66 -13.20 13.74 -9.86
N ASP A 67 -13.35 14.96 -9.36
CA ASP A 67 -14.47 15.36 -8.50
C ASP A 67 -14.68 14.39 -7.32
N SER A 68 -13.57 13.95 -6.72
CA SER A 68 -13.50 12.96 -5.62
C SER A 68 -13.87 11.52 -5.99
N VAL A 69 -14.12 11.20 -7.26
CA VAL A 69 -14.37 9.83 -7.71
C VAL A 69 -13.05 9.18 -8.14
N PRO A 70 -12.64 8.04 -7.54
CA PRO A 70 -11.45 7.31 -7.95
C PRO A 70 -11.44 7.00 -9.46
N ALA A 71 -10.35 7.39 -10.11
CA ALA A 71 -10.23 7.38 -11.56
C ALA A 71 -8.92 6.75 -12.06
N LEU A 72 -7.85 6.80 -11.26
CA LEU A 72 -6.56 6.25 -11.62
C LEU A 72 -5.83 5.73 -10.38
N PHE A 73 -5.42 4.47 -10.41
CA PHE A 73 -4.48 3.91 -9.45
C PHE A 73 -3.04 4.13 -9.88
N VAL A 74 -2.17 4.44 -8.92
CA VAL A 74 -0.74 4.57 -9.14
C VAL A 74 -0.01 3.74 -8.10
N ALA A 75 0.63 2.67 -8.55
CA ALA A 75 1.53 1.85 -7.77
C ALA A 75 2.99 2.20 -8.13
N VAL A 76 3.85 2.29 -7.12
CA VAL A 76 5.23 2.74 -7.25
C VAL A 76 6.18 1.81 -6.51
N ASP A 77 7.17 1.28 -7.23
CA ASP A 77 8.33 0.63 -6.64
C ASP A 77 9.53 1.59 -6.56
N PRO A 78 10.48 1.37 -5.63
CA PRO A 78 11.76 2.08 -5.61
C PRO A 78 12.51 1.95 -6.94
N TYR A 79 13.21 3.01 -7.34
CA TYR A 79 13.90 3.10 -8.63
C TYR A 79 14.88 1.96 -8.90
N ASP A 80 15.52 1.38 -7.88
CA ASP A 80 16.50 0.30 -8.01
C ASP A 80 15.84 -1.07 -8.25
N ARG A 81 14.57 -1.26 -7.88
CA ARG A 81 13.81 -2.50 -8.06
C ARG A 81 13.10 -2.54 -9.40
N SER A 82 13.06 -3.71 -10.02
CA SER A 82 12.22 -3.94 -11.20
C SER A 82 10.78 -4.14 -10.78
N LEU A 83 9.84 -3.88 -11.70
CA LEU A 83 8.42 -4.11 -11.44
C LEU A 83 8.16 -5.59 -11.13
N ASP A 84 7.52 -5.82 -9.99
CA ASP A 84 7.16 -7.16 -9.53
C ASP A 84 5.82 -7.64 -10.13
N GLU A 85 5.78 -8.89 -10.63
CA GLU A 85 4.58 -9.47 -11.23
C GLU A 85 3.46 -9.74 -10.21
N SER A 86 3.80 -10.13 -8.98
CA SER A 86 2.79 -10.38 -7.94
C SER A 86 2.10 -9.09 -7.55
N ARG A 87 2.84 -7.99 -7.44
CA ARG A 87 2.27 -6.66 -7.23
C ARG A 87 1.41 -6.20 -8.41
N ALA A 88 1.79 -6.52 -9.64
CA ALA A 88 0.95 -6.24 -10.81
C ALA A 88 -0.38 -7.03 -10.79
N ARG A 89 -0.40 -8.26 -10.29
CA ARG A 89 -1.64 -9.03 -10.06
C ARG A 89 -2.52 -8.35 -9.03
N GLY A 90 -1.95 -7.97 -7.88
CA GLY A 90 -2.69 -7.23 -6.85
C GLY A 90 -3.30 -5.92 -7.36
N VAL A 91 -2.59 -5.17 -8.22
CA VAL A 91 -3.15 -3.97 -8.85
C VAL A 91 -4.36 -4.30 -9.74
N LEU A 92 -4.33 -5.41 -10.49
CA LEU A 92 -5.47 -5.86 -11.31
C LEU A 92 -6.66 -6.30 -10.44
N GLU A 93 -6.40 -7.01 -9.34
CA GLU A 93 -7.42 -7.42 -8.37
C GLU A 93 -8.09 -6.19 -7.74
N ALA A 94 -7.30 -5.21 -7.29
CA ALA A 94 -7.81 -3.93 -6.81
C ALA A 94 -8.65 -3.20 -7.87
N MET A 95 -8.23 -3.21 -9.14
CA MET A 95 -9.01 -2.62 -10.24
C MET A 95 -10.34 -3.34 -10.46
N ALA A 96 -10.35 -4.67 -10.43
CA ALA A 96 -11.57 -5.48 -10.57
C ALA A 96 -12.52 -5.24 -9.39
N TRP A 97 -12.01 -5.29 -8.16
CA TRP A 97 -12.78 -5.06 -6.94
C TRP A 97 -13.39 -3.67 -6.89
N THR A 98 -12.60 -2.63 -7.14
CA THR A 98 -13.06 -1.23 -7.04
C THR A 98 -13.73 -0.71 -8.30
N GLY A 99 -13.54 -1.38 -9.44
CA GLY A 99 -14.11 -0.99 -10.73
C GLY A 99 -13.40 0.21 -11.34
N VAL A 100 -12.27 0.65 -10.76
CA VAL A 100 -11.38 1.64 -11.36
C VAL A 100 -10.68 0.99 -12.54
N ASP A 101 -10.90 1.53 -13.73
CA ASP A 101 -10.50 0.91 -14.99
C ASP A 101 -9.16 1.41 -15.50
N ARG A 102 -8.39 2.17 -14.72
CA ARG A 102 -7.05 2.65 -15.09
C ARG A 102 -6.07 2.50 -13.95
N ALA A 103 -4.89 1.96 -14.26
CA ALA A 103 -3.75 1.97 -13.34
C ALA A 103 -2.42 2.24 -14.06
N VAL A 104 -1.50 2.88 -13.35
CA VAL A 104 -0.09 2.99 -13.71
C VAL A 104 0.74 2.32 -12.62
N TYR A 105 1.56 1.36 -12.99
CA TYR A 105 2.53 0.74 -12.10
C TYR A 105 3.94 1.03 -12.62
N THR A 106 4.78 1.67 -11.79
CA THR A 106 6.08 2.18 -12.24
C THR A 106 7.13 2.23 -11.14
N ASN A 107 8.41 2.21 -11.52
CA ASN A 107 9.56 2.53 -10.68
C ASN A 107 10.30 3.78 -11.20
N GLY A 108 9.65 4.54 -12.09
CA GLY A 108 10.21 5.71 -12.78
C GLY A 108 11.06 5.40 -14.02
N ARG A 109 11.61 4.18 -14.16
CA ARG A 109 12.35 3.71 -15.37
C ARG A 109 11.51 2.83 -16.28
N GLU A 110 10.60 2.06 -15.71
CA GLU A 110 9.69 1.11 -16.35
C GLU A 110 8.27 1.52 -16.00
N TYR A 111 7.38 1.45 -16.98
CA TYR A 111 5.97 1.83 -16.84
C TYR A 111 5.12 0.70 -17.37
N LEU A 112 4.18 0.25 -16.55
CA LEU A 112 3.08 -0.61 -16.90
C LEU A 112 1.78 0.19 -16.83
N PHE A 113 1.13 0.34 -17.97
CA PHE A 113 -0.18 0.97 -18.11
C PHE A 113 -1.24 -0.13 -18.25
N LEU A 114 -2.28 -0.06 -17.41
CA LEU A 114 -3.38 -1.03 -17.36
C LEU A 114 -4.70 -0.31 -17.63
N ALA A 115 -5.47 -0.80 -18.60
CA ALA A 115 -6.74 -0.20 -18.99
C ALA A 115 -7.86 -1.25 -19.15
N GLY A 116 -8.94 -1.10 -18.40
CA GLY A 116 -10.07 -2.03 -18.34
C GLY A 116 -10.18 -2.72 -16.98
N THR A 117 -11.30 -3.37 -16.70
CA THR A 117 -11.54 -4.15 -15.48
C THR A 117 -11.68 -5.65 -15.74
N ARG A 118 -12.02 -6.06 -16.97
CA ARG A 118 -12.13 -7.47 -17.41
C ARG A 118 -11.06 -7.81 -18.45
N ASP A 119 -11.21 -7.24 -19.65
CA ASP A 119 -10.24 -7.37 -20.74
C ASP A 119 -9.18 -6.27 -20.62
N VAL A 120 -8.27 -6.44 -19.65
CA VAL A 120 -7.29 -5.39 -19.35
C VAL A 120 -6.24 -5.30 -20.46
N GLU A 121 -6.26 -4.20 -21.20
CA GLU A 121 -5.20 -3.82 -22.12
C GLU A 121 -3.95 -3.43 -21.34
N ARG A 122 -2.81 -3.98 -21.74
CA ARG A 122 -1.52 -3.78 -21.06
C ARG A 122 -0.52 -3.16 -22.01
N LEU A 123 0.12 -2.09 -21.57
CA LEU A 123 1.25 -1.47 -22.26
C LEU A 123 2.43 -1.35 -21.29
N ALA A 124 3.48 -2.12 -21.56
CA ALA A 124 4.75 -2.05 -20.84
C ALA A 124 5.80 -1.35 -21.70
N CYS A 125 6.38 -0.27 -21.19
CA CYS A 125 7.43 0.48 -21.87
C CYS A 125 8.44 1.09 -20.88
N ARG A 126 9.62 1.44 -21.38
CA ARG A 126 10.63 2.17 -20.61
C ARG A 126 10.38 3.67 -20.66
N LEU A 127 10.94 4.42 -19.71
CA LEU A 127 10.92 5.90 -19.66
C LEU A 127 11.26 6.51 -21.02
N SER A 128 12.26 5.96 -21.71
CA SER A 128 12.72 6.40 -23.02
C SER A 128 11.67 6.32 -24.12
N ALA A 129 10.77 5.34 -24.05
CA ALA A 129 9.79 5.01 -25.08
C ALA A 129 8.41 5.64 -24.81
N LEU A 130 8.20 6.29 -23.65
CA LEU A 130 6.94 7.01 -23.36
C LEU A 130 6.48 7.95 -24.49
N PRO A 131 7.34 8.73 -25.15
CA PRO A 131 6.90 9.62 -26.22
C PRO A 131 6.39 8.90 -27.46
N ASP A 132 6.86 7.67 -27.71
CA ASP A 132 6.45 6.84 -28.85
C ASP A 132 5.06 6.24 -28.61
N HIS A 133 4.66 6.11 -27.34
CA HIS A 133 3.34 5.65 -26.92
C HIS A 133 2.41 6.77 -26.44
N ALA A 134 2.65 8.02 -26.86
CA ALA A 134 1.94 9.20 -26.36
C ALA A 134 0.41 9.10 -26.47
N SER A 135 -0.12 8.49 -27.55
CA SER A 135 -1.56 8.29 -27.72
C SER A 135 -2.16 7.33 -26.69
N SER A 136 -1.46 6.24 -26.40
CA SER A 136 -1.90 5.28 -25.38
C SER A 136 -1.82 5.87 -23.97
N VAL A 137 -0.74 6.60 -23.68
CA VAL A 137 -0.54 7.30 -22.40
C VAL A 137 -1.58 8.41 -22.18
N GLU A 138 -2.07 9.06 -23.24
CA GLU A 138 -3.09 10.11 -23.14
C GLU A 138 -4.41 9.62 -22.52
N HIS A 139 -4.71 8.31 -22.61
CA HIS A 139 -5.88 7.71 -21.96
C HIS A 139 -5.82 7.73 -20.43
N PHE A 140 -4.65 7.97 -19.85
CA PHE A 140 -4.41 8.07 -18.40
C PHE A 140 -4.36 9.54 -17.92
N SER A 141 -4.49 10.50 -18.85
CA SER A 141 -4.50 11.91 -18.48
C SER A 141 -5.78 12.30 -17.75
N ARG A 142 -5.65 13.22 -16.78
CA ARG A 142 -6.77 13.76 -16.01
C ARG A 142 -7.89 14.24 -16.92
N ALA A 143 -7.56 14.97 -17.97
CA ALA A 143 -8.52 15.52 -18.93
C ALA A 143 -9.31 14.43 -19.66
N THR A 144 -8.69 13.30 -20.02
CA THR A 144 -9.38 12.19 -20.68
C THR A 144 -10.28 11.45 -19.71
N LEU A 145 -9.81 11.20 -18.48
CA LEU A 145 -10.60 10.51 -17.47
C LEU A 145 -11.78 11.37 -17.00
N SER A 146 -11.60 12.68 -16.86
CA SER A 146 -12.69 13.60 -16.52
C SER A 146 -13.85 13.60 -17.53
N ARG A 147 -13.57 13.30 -18.80
CA ARG A 147 -14.62 13.21 -19.84
C ARG A 147 -15.37 11.87 -19.82
N ARG A 148 -14.81 10.85 -19.17
CA ARG A 148 -15.35 9.49 -19.14
C ARG A 148 -16.06 9.17 -17.84
N LEU A 149 -15.65 9.79 -16.74
CA LEU A 149 -16.30 9.63 -15.46
C LEU A 149 -17.56 10.49 -15.38
N GLU A 150 -18.68 9.84 -15.08
CA GLU A 150 -19.91 10.49 -14.66
C GLU A 150 -19.97 10.44 -13.13
N ALA A 151 -19.73 11.57 -12.47
CA ALA A 151 -19.52 11.59 -11.02
C ALA A 151 -20.78 11.21 -10.20
N ASP A 152 -21.97 11.41 -10.76
CA ASP A 152 -23.26 11.11 -10.13
C ASP A 152 -23.82 9.74 -10.51
N ALA A 153 -23.07 8.92 -11.24
CA ALA A 153 -23.52 7.58 -11.64
C ALA A 153 -23.27 6.55 -10.51
N GLU A 154 -24.10 5.50 -10.43
CA GLU A 154 -23.96 4.43 -9.43
C GLU A 154 -22.54 3.81 -9.37
N PRO A 155 -21.84 3.56 -10.49
CA PRO A 155 -20.47 3.06 -10.45
C PRO A 155 -19.45 4.01 -9.79
N ALA A 156 -19.70 5.33 -9.80
CA ALA A 156 -18.86 6.30 -9.13
C ALA A 156 -18.96 6.17 -7.59
N VAL A 157 -20.16 5.92 -7.09
CA VAL A 157 -20.41 5.64 -5.67
C VAL A 157 -19.74 4.34 -5.26
N ALA A 158 -19.91 3.27 -6.05
CA ALA A 158 -19.25 1.98 -5.78
C ALA A 158 -17.72 2.13 -5.69
N ARG A 159 -17.10 2.87 -6.61
CA ARG A 159 -15.65 3.15 -6.60
C ARG A 159 -15.21 3.87 -5.33
N GLN A 160 -15.95 4.90 -4.91
CA GLN A 160 -15.64 5.67 -3.70
C GLN A 160 -15.75 4.82 -2.43
N LEU A 161 -16.79 4.00 -2.33
CA LEU A 161 -17.00 3.10 -1.20
C LEU A 161 -15.89 2.04 -1.13
N ALA A 162 -15.56 1.42 -2.27
CA ALA A 162 -14.56 0.37 -2.33
C ALA A 162 -13.16 0.87 -1.94
N VAL A 163 -12.75 2.07 -2.38
CA VAL A 163 -11.45 2.65 -2.03
C VAL A 163 -11.38 3.08 -0.55
N ARG A 164 -12.51 3.38 0.08
CA ARG A 164 -12.56 3.87 1.47
C ARG A 164 -13.08 2.84 2.46
N GLN A 165 -13.14 1.57 2.06
CA GLN A 165 -13.77 0.51 2.84
C GLN A 165 -13.16 0.40 4.25
N GLU A 166 -11.84 0.32 4.37
CA GLU A 166 -11.15 0.22 5.67
C GLU A 166 -11.52 1.40 6.60
N SER A 167 -11.46 2.64 6.11
CA SER A 167 -11.82 3.82 6.91
C SER A 167 -13.31 3.88 7.26
N LEU A 168 -14.19 3.31 6.43
CA LEU A 168 -15.61 3.23 6.73
C LEU A 168 -15.90 2.17 7.80
N VAL A 169 -15.23 1.01 7.71
CA VAL A 169 -15.32 -0.05 8.71
C VAL A 169 -14.86 0.48 10.06
N GLU A 170 -13.68 1.10 10.13
CA GLU A 170 -13.16 1.73 11.35
C GLU A 170 -14.16 2.73 11.94
N ALA A 171 -14.71 3.63 11.11
CA ALA A 171 -15.70 4.60 11.57
C ALA A 171 -17.01 3.96 12.08
N PHE A 172 -17.47 2.88 11.46
CA PHE A 172 -18.63 2.14 11.95
C PHE A 172 -18.35 1.42 13.27
N VAL A 173 -17.20 0.77 13.39
CA VAL A 173 -16.77 0.08 14.62
C VAL A 173 -16.66 1.08 15.76
N ASP A 174 -15.96 2.20 15.55
CA ASP A 174 -15.83 3.27 16.54
C ASP A 174 -17.20 3.76 17.04
N GLN A 175 -18.13 3.98 16.12
CA GLN A 175 -19.47 4.49 16.46
C GLN A 175 -20.32 3.44 17.21
N LEU A 176 -20.24 2.17 16.81
CA LEU A 176 -20.96 1.07 17.45
C LEU A 176 -20.40 0.80 18.85
N THR A 177 -19.09 0.75 18.97
CA THR A 177 -18.36 0.57 20.22
C THR A 177 -18.60 1.72 21.20
N ALA A 178 -18.61 2.96 20.73
CA ALA A 178 -19.00 4.12 21.55
C ALA A 178 -20.44 4.03 22.10
N THR A 179 -21.32 3.29 21.43
CA THR A 179 -22.74 3.16 21.80
C THR A 179 -23.02 1.92 22.66
N ALA A 180 -22.37 0.79 22.36
CA ALA A 180 -22.66 -0.52 22.94
C ALA A 180 -21.55 -1.05 23.86
N GLY A 181 -20.37 -0.40 23.89
CA GLY A 181 -19.18 -0.80 24.62
C GLY A 181 -18.25 -1.73 23.82
N ASP A 182 -17.00 -1.83 24.28
CA ASP A 182 -15.90 -2.53 23.58
C ASP A 182 -16.03 -4.07 23.57
N GLY A 183 -16.96 -4.63 24.34
CA GLY A 183 -17.10 -6.09 24.51
C GLY A 183 -17.55 -6.87 23.27
N TYR A 184 -17.88 -6.18 22.18
CA TYR A 184 -18.31 -6.75 20.89
C TYR A 184 -17.55 -6.15 19.69
N ALA A 185 -16.35 -5.59 19.90
CA ALA A 185 -15.61 -4.89 18.86
C ALA A 185 -15.36 -5.77 17.63
N ASP A 186 -14.89 -7.01 17.84
CA ASP A 186 -14.63 -7.97 16.75
C ASP A 186 -15.91 -8.32 15.98
N GLU A 187 -17.06 -8.48 16.66
CA GLU A 187 -18.33 -8.71 15.99
C GLU A 187 -18.82 -7.47 15.21
N PHE A 188 -18.56 -6.27 15.72
CA PHE A 188 -18.86 -5.02 15.01
C PHE A 188 -17.99 -4.85 13.77
N GLU A 189 -16.71 -5.17 13.85
CA GLU A 189 -15.77 -5.13 12.73
C GLU A 189 -16.23 -6.08 11.62
N ALA A 190 -16.42 -7.36 11.95
CA ALA A 190 -16.86 -8.35 10.96
C ALA A 190 -18.26 -8.06 10.38
N ALA A 191 -19.13 -7.36 11.12
CA ALA A 191 -20.44 -6.93 10.61
C ALA A 191 -20.32 -5.68 9.71
N ALA A 192 -19.48 -4.72 10.09
CA ALA A 192 -19.22 -3.50 9.33
C ALA A 192 -18.53 -3.80 8.00
N GLU A 193 -17.56 -4.72 7.98
CA GLU A 193 -16.92 -5.21 6.76
C GLU A 193 -17.95 -5.76 5.77
N ARG A 194 -18.75 -6.74 6.20
CA ARG A 194 -19.80 -7.34 5.36
C ARG A 194 -20.82 -6.32 4.87
N PHE A 195 -21.17 -5.36 5.71
CA PHE A 195 -22.09 -4.29 5.34
C PHE A 195 -21.48 -3.39 4.25
N CYS A 196 -20.22 -2.99 4.40
CA CYS A 196 -19.53 -2.17 3.41
C CYS A 196 -19.37 -2.92 2.08
N GLU A 197 -19.00 -4.20 2.10
CA GLU A 197 -18.96 -5.06 0.92
C GLU A 197 -20.31 -5.12 0.21
N GLN A 198 -21.39 -5.33 0.96
CA GLN A 198 -22.75 -5.35 0.40
C GLN A 198 -23.14 -4.00 -0.21
N LEU A 199 -22.71 -2.88 0.37
CA LEU A 199 -22.92 -1.57 -0.23
C LEU A 199 -22.14 -1.43 -1.55
N VAL A 200 -20.87 -1.80 -1.58
CA VAL A 200 -20.05 -1.77 -2.82
C VAL A 200 -20.72 -2.59 -3.92
N VAL A 201 -21.16 -3.81 -3.61
CA VAL A 201 -21.85 -4.71 -4.56
C VAL A 201 -23.15 -4.07 -5.06
N SER A 202 -23.97 -3.53 -4.17
CA SER A 202 -25.28 -2.97 -4.56
C SER A 202 -25.17 -1.74 -5.47
N PHE A 203 -24.14 -0.91 -5.32
CA PHE A 203 -23.87 0.19 -6.26
C PHE A 203 -23.10 -0.25 -7.51
N ALA A 204 -22.56 -1.47 -7.52
CA ALA A 204 -21.88 -2.06 -8.68
C ALA A 204 -22.84 -2.86 -9.59
N GLU A 205 -24.12 -3.06 -9.21
CA GLU A 205 -25.09 -4.02 -9.77
C GLU A 205 -25.49 -3.85 -11.26
N THR A 206 -24.80 -3.02 -12.04
CA THR A 206 -24.83 -3.16 -13.52
C THR A 206 -23.81 -4.19 -14.03
N ASP A 207 -22.89 -4.70 -13.19
CA ASP A 207 -21.84 -5.65 -13.57
C ASP A 207 -21.74 -6.82 -12.57
N ALA A 208 -22.79 -7.66 -12.49
CA ALA A 208 -22.78 -8.90 -11.69
C ALA A 208 -21.67 -9.91 -12.08
N GLU A 209 -20.99 -9.69 -13.21
CA GLU A 209 -19.85 -10.47 -13.72
C GLU A 209 -18.47 -9.83 -13.36
N ARG A 210 -18.40 -9.00 -12.31
CA ARG A 210 -17.17 -8.29 -11.88
C ARG A 210 -16.24 -9.15 -11.01
N PHE A 211 -16.73 -10.28 -10.51
CA PHE A 211 -16.01 -11.15 -9.58
C PHE A 211 -15.32 -12.36 -10.25
N ASP A 212 -15.24 -12.39 -11.58
CA ASP A 212 -14.35 -13.33 -12.26
C ASP A 212 -12.90 -12.87 -12.10
N SER A 213 -12.06 -13.71 -11.50
CA SER A 213 -10.65 -13.42 -11.25
C SER A 213 -9.91 -13.04 -12.56
N PRO A 214 -9.07 -11.99 -12.55
CA PRO A 214 -8.30 -11.64 -13.74
C PRO A 214 -7.38 -12.80 -14.16
N SER A 215 -7.25 -13.02 -15.47
CA SER A 215 -6.44 -14.11 -16.05
C SER A 215 -4.99 -14.12 -15.52
N ASP A 216 -4.53 -15.30 -15.10
CA ASP A 216 -3.23 -15.61 -14.48
C ASP A 216 -1.97 -15.28 -15.32
N ASP A 217 -2.12 -15.00 -16.61
CA ASP A 217 -0.99 -14.83 -17.52
C ASP A 217 -0.50 -13.37 -17.54
N ILE A 218 0.31 -12.98 -16.55
CA ILE A 218 1.06 -11.71 -16.57
C ILE A 218 2.50 -12.01 -16.96
N SER A 219 2.93 -11.58 -18.16
CA SER A 219 4.35 -11.49 -18.52
C SER A 219 4.67 -10.09 -19.04
N PHE A 220 5.74 -9.49 -18.50
CA PHE A 220 6.19 -8.17 -18.95
C PHE A 220 6.98 -8.29 -20.25
N ARG A 221 6.32 -8.03 -21.39
CA ARG A 221 7.03 -7.82 -22.66
C ARG A 221 7.23 -6.33 -22.89
N PHE A 222 8.36 -5.83 -22.42
CA PHE A 222 8.77 -4.45 -22.68
C PHE A 222 9.07 -4.28 -24.16
N THR A 223 8.40 -3.33 -24.79
CA THR A 223 8.70 -2.93 -26.17
C THR A 223 9.90 -1.99 -26.15
N ASP A 224 11.01 -2.40 -26.79
CA ASP A 224 12.20 -1.56 -26.98
C ASP A 224 12.37 -1.27 -28.49
N PRO A 225 12.38 0.01 -28.91
CA PRO A 225 12.58 0.35 -30.31
C PRO A 225 14.06 0.35 -30.76
N THR A 226 15.03 0.00 -29.91
CA THR A 226 16.48 0.07 -30.27
C THR A 226 17.19 -1.25 -30.58
N ALA A 227 16.47 -2.35 -30.78
CA ALA A 227 17.05 -3.57 -31.34
C ALA A 227 16.96 -3.60 -32.87
N GLU A 228 17.64 -2.68 -33.56
CA GLU A 228 18.03 -2.91 -34.96
C GLU A 228 19.26 -3.82 -34.99
N GLY A 229 19.07 -5.07 -35.41
CA GLY A 229 20.15 -5.94 -35.86
C GLY A 229 20.25 -7.30 -35.18
N SER A 230 19.31 -8.21 -35.49
CA SER A 230 19.60 -9.63 -35.73
C SER A 230 18.42 -10.26 -36.49
N ASP A 231 18.75 -11.01 -37.52
CA ASP A 231 17.94 -11.36 -38.70
C ASP A 231 16.54 -11.96 -38.48
N PRO A 232 15.60 -11.69 -39.42
CA PRO A 232 14.35 -12.41 -39.54
C PRO A 232 14.56 -13.69 -40.35
N SER A 233 14.59 -14.84 -39.69
CA SER A 233 14.39 -16.12 -40.37
C SER A 233 13.65 -17.08 -39.47
N SER A 234 12.32 -17.07 -39.62
CA SER A 234 11.45 -18.25 -39.58
C SER A 234 10.05 -17.81 -40.01
N ASN A 235 9.89 -17.57 -41.31
CA ASN A 235 8.58 -17.48 -41.94
C ASN A 235 8.28 -18.88 -42.50
N VAL A 236 7.39 -19.63 -41.85
CA VAL A 236 6.72 -20.79 -42.48
C VAL A 236 5.22 -20.57 -42.33
N PRO A 237 4.50 -20.32 -43.43
CA PRO A 237 3.05 -20.25 -43.45
C PRO A 237 2.47 -21.66 -43.65
N SER A 238 1.46 -22.02 -42.87
CA SER A 238 0.59 -23.15 -43.19
C SER A 238 -0.83 -22.63 -43.37
N GLU A 239 -1.18 -22.43 -44.63
CA GLU A 239 -2.56 -22.34 -45.11
C GLU A 239 -3.15 -23.75 -45.35
N PRO A 240 -4.47 -23.86 -45.57
CA PRO A 240 -5.27 -25.03 -45.21
C PRO A 240 -5.45 -26.02 -46.36
N ASP A 241 -5.49 -27.32 -46.05
CA ASP A 241 -5.88 -28.35 -47.02
C ASP A 241 -7.27 -28.91 -46.70
N SER A 242 -8.21 -28.59 -47.59
CA SER A 242 -9.45 -29.31 -47.80
C SER A 242 -9.16 -30.63 -48.53
N SER A 243 -9.72 -31.73 -48.06
CA SER A 243 -9.98 -32.90 -48.92
C SER A 243 -11.31 -33.54 -48.58
N SER A 244 -12.18 -33.52 -49.58
CA SER A 244 -13.47 -34.18 -49.75
C SER A 244 -13.28 -35.71 -49.75
N SER A 245 -14.11 -36.53 -49.10
CA SER A 245 -15.37 -37.13 -49.59
C SER A 245 -15.52 -38.53 -48.91
N PRO A 246 -16.60 -39.31 -49.13
CA PRO A 246 -18.02 -39.07 -48.86
C PRO A 246 -18.67 -40.31 -48.15
N ASP A 247 -20.01 -40.38 -48.16
CA ASP A 247 -20.90 -41.50 -47.80
C ASP A 247 -21.36 -41.56 -46.34
N GLN A 248 -22.64 -41.79 -46.00
CA GLN A 248 -23.94 -41.91 -46.69
C GLN A 248 -24.98 -42.11 -45.55
N HIS A 249 -26.28 -41.94 -45.86
CA HIS A 249 -27.46 -42.40 -45.09
C HIS A 249 -27.89 -41.53 -43.88
N SER A 250 -28.94 -40.69 -44.02
CA SER A 250 -30.39 -40.99 -43.83
C SER A 250 -30.74 -41.13 -42.34
N ASP A 251 -31.84 -40.65 -41.76
CA ASP A 251 -33.11 -40.06 -42.18
C ASP A 251 -33.84 -39.76 -40.85
N LEU A 252 -34.64 -38.67 -40.78
CA LEU A 252 -35.89 -38.54 -39.97
C LEU A 252 -35.74 -38.66 -38.42
N GLU A 253 -36.59 -38.13 -37.54
CA GLU A 253 -37.78 -37.29 -37.56
C GLU A 253 -37.97 -36.75 -36.12
N ALA A 254 -38.84 -35.75 -36.00
CA ALA A 254 -39.22 -35.05 -34.79
C ALA A 254 -40.21 -35.84 -33.88
N ALA A 255 -40.64 -35.16 -32.80
CA ALA A 255 -41.78 -35.44 -31.90
C ALA A 255 -41.47 -36.39 -30.72
N ASP A 256 -42.03 -36.28 -29.52
CA ASP A 256 -42.84 -35.32 -28.74
C ASP A 256 -43.08 -36.03 -27.37
N ASP A 257 -43.74 -35.35 -26.42
CA ASP A 257 -44.31 -35.84 -25.14
C ASP A 257 -43.32 -36.17 -23.99
N ALA A 258 -43.32 -35.48 -22.83
CA ALA A 258 -44.38 -35.17 -21.85
C ALA A 258 -44.86 -36.37 -21.01
N LEU A 259 -44.58 -36.33 -19.69
CA LEU A 259 -45.50 -36.45 -18.55
C LEU A 259 -44.87 -37.11 -17.30
N GLU A 260 -45.06 -36.41 -16.18
CA GLU A 260 -45.51 -36.84 -14.84
C GLU A 260 -44.86 -38.04 -14.11
N GLY A 261 -44.62 -37.84 -12.80
CA GLY A 261 -44.54 -38.94 -11.85
C GLY A 261 -43.99 -38.58 -10.47
N ALA A 262 -44.85 -38.06 -9.60
CA ALA A 262 -44.60 -37.85 -8.17
C ALA A 262 -44.46 -39.18 -7.38
N SER A 263 -43.74 -39.16 -6.25
CA SER A 263 -44.28 -39.46 -4.89
C SER A 263 -43.28 -40.12 -3.92
N GLN A 264 -43.23 -39.53 -2.71
CA GLN A 264 -43.27 -40.15 -1.37
C GLN A 264 -42.16 -41.11 -0.91
N GLY A 265 -41.51 -40.75 0.21
CA GLY A 265 -41.59 -41.53 1.46
C GLY A 265 -40.22 -42.20 1.70
N GLU A 266 -39.63 -42.36 2.88
CA GLU A 266 -40.16 -42.56 4.22
C GLU A 266 -39.06 -42.18 5.24
N ARG A 267 -39.47 -41.73 6.44
CA ARG A 267 -38.68 -41.84 7.68
C ARG A 267 -38.68 -43.31 8.13
N PRO A 268 -37.74 -43.71 9.00
CA PRO A 268 -38.21 -43.96 10.37
C PRO A 268 -37.24 -43.53 11.48
N GLU A 269 -37.86 -43.16 12.60
CA GLU A 269 -37.29 -43.10 13.93
C GLU A 269 -37.11 -44.52 14.49
N THR A 270 -36.08 -44.74 15.32
CA THR A 270 -36.18 -45.67 16.47
C THR A 270 -35.21 -45.28 17.59
N ASP A 271 -35.79 -45.12 18.77
CA ASP A 271 -35.18 -45.09 20.10
C ASP A 271 -34.39 -46.36 20.47
N ALA A 272 -33.38 -46.21 21.34
CA ALA A 272 -33.35 -46.79 22.70
C ALA A 272 -31.94 -47.18 23.23
N LYS A 273 -31.57 -46.54 24.34
CA LYS A 273 -30.99 -47.09 25.59
C LYS A 273 -30.02 -48.30 25.53
N SER A 274 -28.82 -48.13 26.09
CA SER A 274 -28.42 -48.66 27.44
C SER A 274 -26.94 -49.07 27.55
N GLY A 275 -26.20 -48.37 28.43
CA GLY A 275 -25.41 -48.99 29.52
C GLY A 275 -23.96 -49.46 29.29
N ARG A 276 -23.04 -48.87 30.09
CA ARG A 276 -21.86 -49.44 30.84
C ARG A 276 -20.86 -50.34 30.06
N THR A 277 -19.53 -50.32 30.20
CA THR A 277 -18.52 -50.09 31.28
C THR A 277 -17.16 -50.26 30.55
N ALA A 278 -16.09 -49.49 30.74
CA ALA A 278 -15.02 -49.61 31.75
C ALA A 278 -13.65 -49.41 31.05
N GLU A 279 -12.73 -48.71 31.74
CA GLU A 279 -11.25 -48.86 31.75
C GLU A 279 -10.49 -48.61 30.42
N THR A 280 -9.30 -48.00 30.30
CA THR A 280 -8.11 -47.78 31.16
C THR A 280 -7.22 -46.78 30.36
N ASN A 281 -6.62 -45.71 30.90
CA ASN A 281 -5.27 -45.56 31.49
C ASN A 281 -4.96 -44.05 31.32
N ALA A 282 -4.81 -43.20 32.34
CA ALA A 282 -3.75 -43.09 33.36
C ALA A 282 -2.35 -42.73 32.77
N THR A 283 -1.98 -41.44 32.67
CA THR A 283 -1.26 -40.54 33.62
C THR A 283 0.29 -40.49 33.39
N PRO A 284 1.06 -39.57 33.99
CA PRO A 284 1.57 -38.35 33.36
C PRO A 284 3.13 -38.24 33.38
N SER A 285 3.68 -37.11 32.93
CA SER A 285 5.08 -36.72 33.18
C SER A 285 5.14 -35.47 34.05
N GLU A 286 5.71 -35.63 35.24
CA GLU A 286 6.40 -34.61 36.03
C GLU A 286 7.75 -35.19 36.44
N SER A 287 8.84 -34.44 36.30
CA SER A 287 9.74 -34.11 37.41
C SER A 287 11.06 -33.52 36.95
N ALA A 288 11.48 -32.57 37.75
CA ALA A 288 12.64 -31.72 37.65
C ALA A 288 13.94 -32.37 38.18
N ALA A 289 15.03 -31.66 37.89
CA ALA A 289 16.23 -31.43 38.73
C ALA A 289 17.23 -32.58 38.97
N ASP A 290 18.49 -32.37 38.56
CA ASP A 290 19.58 -31.86 39.42
C ASP A 290 20.98 -32.44 39.09
N GLY A 291 22.00 -31.56 39.12
CA GLY A 291 23.43 -31.80 39.37
C GLY A 291 24.27 -32.70 38.44
N THR A 292 25.58 -32.53 38.19
CA THR A 292 26.65 -31.65 38.71
C THR A 292 27.90 -31.83 37.80
N ALA A 293 28.63 -30.74 37.52
CA ALA A 293 30.06 -30.55 37.13
C ALA A 293 30.90 -31.69 36.51
N THR A 294 31.73 -31.41 35.48
CA THR A 294 33.18 -31.04 35.61
C THR A 294 33.86 -30.68 34.26
N SER A 295 34.76 -29.68 34.31
CA SER A 295 36.01 -29.51 33.53
C SER A 295 36.05 -29.01 32.07
N ALA A 296 36.29 -27.69 31.97
CA ALA A 296 37.40 -26.99 31.28
C ALA A 296 37.82 -27.38 29.85
N THR A 297 37.68 -26.44 28.90
CA THR A 297 38.83 -25.79 28.23
C THR A 297 38.41 -24.49 27.53
N ARG A 298 39.37 -23.58 27.40
CA ARG A 298 39.30 -22.20 26.91
C ARG A 298 38.89 -22.12 25.43
N ASP A 299 38.06 -21.13 25.08
CA ASP A 299 38.47 -20.09 24.13
C ASP A 299 37.63 -18.82 24.34
N ALA A 300 38.30 -17.67 24.31
CA ALA A 300 37.68 -16.38 24.53
C ALA A 300 37.27 -15.79 23.19
N THR A 301 35.97 -15.69 22.93
CA THR A 301 35.43 -14.88 21.84
C THR A 301 34.10 -14.30 22.27
N ASP A 302 34.18 -13.06 22.75
CA ASP A 302 33.27 -11.95 22.50
C ASP A 302 31.81 -12.30 22.10
N GLU A 303 31.00 -12.63 23.09
CA GLU A 303 29.54 -12.54 23.02
C GLU A 303 29.08 -11.47 24.02
N SER A 304 28.83 -10.26 23.52
CA SER A 304 27.93 -9.31 24.16
C SER A 304 27.22 -8.49 23.10
N ALA A 305 26.38 -9.16 22.31
CA ALA A 305 25.37 -8.53 21.47
C ALA A 305 24.26 -9.54 21.20
N ALA A 306 23.21 -9.51 22.02
CA ALA A 306 21.82 -9.85 21.70
C ALA A 306 21.04 -10.25 22.97
N ALA A 307 20.81 -9.28 23.83
CA ALA A 307 19.65 -9.27 24.72
C ALA A 307 19.20 -7.81 24.85
N ALA A 308 18.76 -7.24 23.73
CA ALA A 308 17.89 -6.07 23.80
C ALA A 308 16.50 -6.63 24.11
N ASP A 309 16.05 -6.40 25.34
CA ASP A 309 14.64 -6.48 25.70
C ASP A 309 13.85 -5.75 24.61
N ARG A 310 12.90 -6.45 23.99
CA ARG A 310 11.93 -5.84 23.07
C ARG A 310 10.94 -5.08 23.95
N ASP A 311 11.29 -3.82 24.20
CA ASP A 311 10.42 -2.84 24.80
C ASP A 311 9.43 -2.39 23.72
N ASP A 312 8.38 -3.19 23.50
CA ASP A 312 7.28 -2.88 22.57
C ASP A 312 6.33 -1.86 23.23
N GLY A 313 6.85 -0.70 23.59
CA GLY A 313 6.06 0.39 24.19
C GLY A 313 5.36 1.24 23.12
N GLU A 314 4.18 1.76 23.39
CA GLU A 314 3.40 2.57 22.44
C GLU A 314 3.62 4.07 22.69
N TYR A 315 4.21 4.79 21.72
CA TYR A 315 4.51 6.21 21.85
C TYR A 315 3.81 7.03 20.78
N VAL A 316 2.68 7.67 21.12
CA VAL A 316 1.87 8.47 20.18
C VAL A 316 1.93 9.96 20.51
N ALA A 317 2.32 10.78 19.53
CA ALA A 317 2.31 12.23 19.59
C ALA A 317 1.25 12.80 18.64
N ARG A 318 0.21 13.45 19.19
CA ARG A 318 -0.88 14.06 18.42
C ARG A 318 -0.74 15.58 18.41
N PHE A 319 -0.76 16.18 17.22
CA PHE A 319 -0.51 17.59 17.03
C PHE A 319 -1.80 18.39 16.83
N PHE A 320 -1.79 19.63 17.33
CA PHE A 320 -2.91 20.55 17.26
C PHE A 320 -2.43 21.95 16.89
N ASN A 321 -3.23 22.63 16.07
CA ASN A 321 -3.13 24.08 15.88
C ASN A 321 -4.35 24.77 16.56
N ASP A 322 -4.60 26.04 16.22
CA ASP A 322 -5.76 26.78 16.75
C ASP A 322 -7.10 26.29 16.19
N ARG A 323 -7.10 25.51 15.10
CA ARG A 323 -8.29 25.03 14.39
C ARG A 323 -8.65 23.57 14.70
N GLY A 324 -7.78 22.81 15.37
CA GLY A 324 -8.03 21.43 15.74
C GLY A 324 -6.81 20.53 15.61
N SER A 325 -7.03 19.21 15.60
CA SER A 325 -5.97 18.21 15.39
C SER A 325 -5.53 18.20 13.93
N ILE A 326 -4.23 18.11 13.69
CA ILE A 326 -3.65 18.18 12.34
C ILE A 326 -2.87 16.92 11.93
N GLY A 327 -2.68 15.98 12.86
CA GLY A 327 -2.01 14.71 12.62
C GLY A 327 -1.55 14.05 13.91
N ALA A 328 -1.11 12.79 13.79
CA ALA A 328 -0.50 12.04 14.87
C ALA A 328 0.68 11.22 14.31
N ILE A 329 1.68 10.98 15.15
CA ILE A 329 2.82 10.11 14.86
C ILE A 329 2.91 9.09 16.00
N GLY A 330 2.93 7.81 15.66
CA GLY A 330 3.06 6.70 16.61
C GLY A 330 4.30 5.87 16.30
N HIS A 331 4.99 5.39 17.34
CA HIS A 331 6.04 4.39 17.16
C HIS A 331 6.14 3.47 18.37
N SER A 332 6.69 2.27 18.19
CA SER A 332 6.99 1.32 19.25
C SER A 332 8.20 1.68 20.14
N SER A 333 8.79 2.87 19.95
CA SER A 333 10.00 3.31 20.67
C SER A 333 10.01 4.83 20.80
N SER A 334 10.29 5.35 22.01
CA SER A 334 10.32 6.80 22.27
C SER A 334 11.36 7.53 21.41
N GLN A 335 12.51 6.90 21.15
CA GLN A 335 13.55 7.44 20.28
C GLN A 335 13.04 7.64 18.84
N ARG A 336 12.38 6.62 18.30
CA ARG A 336 11.82 6.66 16.94
C ARG A 336 10.62 7.58 16.84
N ALA A 337 9.80 7.64 17.88
CA ALA A 337 8.70 8.59 17.98
C ALA A 337 9.21 10.04 17.99
N LEU A 338 10.28 10.35 18.72
CA LEU A 338 10.92 11.67 18.70
C LEU A 338 11.45 12.04 17.30
N VAL A 339 12.09 11.10 16.59
CA VAL A 339 12.51 11.31 15.20
C VAL A 339 11.29 11.63 14.33
N GLY A 340 10.24 10.81 14.39
CA GLY A 340 9.02 11.01 13.62
C GLY A 340 8.31 12.35 13.92
N VAL A 341 8.27 12.76 15.19
CA VAL A 341 7.80 14.09 15.61
C VAL A 341 8.60 15.19 14.93
N THR A 342 9.93 15.08 14.96
CA THR A 342 10.83 16.10 14.41
C THR A 342 10.67 16.23 12.89
N GLU A 343 10.62 15.10 12.18
CA GLU A 343 10.38 15.04 10.74
C GLU A 343 9.04 15.67 10.36
N TYR A 344 7.97 15.27 11.05
CA TYR A 344 6.62 15.82 10.84
C TYR A 344 6.59 17.34 11.02
N LEU A 345 7.32 17.86 12.01
CA LEU A 345 7.38 19.29 12.27
C LEU A 345 8.20 20.07 11.24
N PHE A 346 9.24 19.49 10.63
CA PHE A 346 9.96 20.11 9.52
C PHE A 346 9.08 20.33 8.28
N GLU A 347 8.11 19.44 8.05
CA GLU A 347 7.15 19.57 6.95
C GLU A 347 6.08 20.65 7.22
N ARG A 348 5.84 21.03 8.49
CA ARG A 348 4.66 21.83 8.87
C ARG A 348 4.91 23.09 9.72
N GLY A 349 6.11 23.33 10.24
CA GLY A 349 6.35 24.52 11.06
C GLY A 349 7.78 24.78 11.54
N LEU A 350 8.72 23.85 11.35
CA LEU A 350 10.15 24.04 11.66
C LEU A 350 10.98 24.51 10.47
N SER A 351 10.38 24.74 9.29
CA SER A 351 11.09 25.29 8.13
C SER A 351 11.61 26.70 8.45
N GLY A 352 12.93 26.83 8.61
CA GLY A 352 13.59 28.07 9.02
C GLY A 352 14.13 28.09 10.46
N VAL A 353 14.16 26.95 11.17
CA VAL A 353 14.95 26.84 12.39
C VAL A 353 16.44 27.11 12.07
N SER A 354 17.06 28.01 12.82
CA SER A 354 18.49 28.28 12.69
C SER A 354 19.25 27.28 13.55
N VAL A 355 20.17 26.54 12.94
CA VAL A 355 21.06 25.61 13.63
C VAL A 355 22.38 26.28 14.00
N PRO A 356 23.03 25.89 15.12
CA PRO A 356 22.56 24.92 16.12
C PRO A 356 21.36 25.44 16.93
N TRP A 357 20.41 24.56 17.24
CA TRP A 357 19.18 24.91 17.98
C TRP A 357 19.05 24.10 19.28
N SER A 358 18.66 24.79 20.36
CA SER A 358 18.35 24.22 21.68
C SER A 358 16.96 24.70 22.16
N PRO A 359 16.27 23.94 23.02
CA PRO A 359 14.94 24.30 23.56
C PRO A 359 14.89 25.58 24.41
N GLY A 360 15.99 25.93 25.08
CA GLY A 360 16.11 27.09 25.96
C GLY A 360 17.08 28.17 25.45
N ASP A 361 16.93 29.38 26.02
CA ASP A 361 17.71 30.59 25.65
C ASP A 361 19.09 30.68 26.39
N GLY A 362 19.66 29.55 26.81
CA GLY A 362 20.90 29.51 27.59
C GLY A 362 21.93 28.49 27.09
N ASP A 363 23.22 28.80 27.30
CA ASP A 363 24.37 27.96 26.90
C ASP A 363 24.45 26.60 27.66
N GLU A 364 23.53 26.34 28.59
CA GLU A 364 23.51 25.14 29.44
C GLU A 364 22.60 24.01 28.90
N GLU A 365 21.75 24.28 27.89
CA GLU A 365 20.89 23.25 27.32
C GLU A 365 21.52 22.55 26.11
N PRO A 366 21.47 21.20 26.06
CA PRO A 366 22.12 20.44 25.00
C PRO A 366 21.52 20.78 23.63
N THR A 367 22.39 21.03 22.66
CA THR A 367 22.00 21.24 21.27
C THR A 367 21.21 20.06 20.76
N LEU A 368 19.96 20.31 20.39
CA LEU A 368 19.06 19.27 19.93
C LEU A 368 19.14 19.07 18.42
N LEU A 369 19.31 20.16 17.65
CA LEU A 369 19.41 20.12 16.19
C LEU A 369 20.65 20.85 15.71
N ASN A 370 21.44 20.23 14.84
CA ASN A 370 22.59 20.86 14.21
C ASN A 370 22.85 20.35 12.78
N ALA A 371 23.67 21.04 11.99
CA ALA A 371 24.07 20.62 10.65
C ALA A 371 25.10 19.47 10.67
N ASP A 372 25.85 19.34 11.75
CA ASP A 372 26.85 18.31 11.99
C ASP A 372 26.47 17.52 13.26
N PRO A 373 26.90 16.26 13.44
CA PRO A 373 26.57 15.43 14.61
C PRO A 373 27.35 15.85 15.89
N VAL A 374 27.48 17.16 16.10
CA VAL A 374 28.16 17.81 17.23
C VAL A 374 27.26 18.87 17.83
N ARG A 375 27.38 19.13 19.11
CA ARG A 375 26.71 20.22 19.82
C ARG A 375 27.39 21.55 19.54
N ALA A 376 26.75 22.64 19.96
CA ALA A 376 27.26 24.00 19.77
C ALA A 376 28.60 24.26 20.49
N ASP A 377 28.90 23.53 21.57
CA ASP A 377 30.16 23.56 22.32
C ASP A 377 31.28 22.73 21.67
N GLY A 378 30.97 21.98 20.61
CA GLY A 378 31.89 21.09 19.89
C GLY A 378 31.96 19.67 20.43
N GLU A 379 31.22 19.31 21.49
CA GLU A 379 31.10 17.93 21.94
C GLU A 379 30.23 17.10 20.98
N PRO A 380 30.47 15.78 20.84
CA PRO A 380 29.61 14.94 20.01
C PRO A 380 28.20 14.83 20.62
N MET A 381 27.19 14.81 19.75
CA MET A 381 25.80 14.54 20.19
C MET A 381 25.68 13.13 20.76
N ALA A 382 24.80 12.96 21.76
CA ALA A 382 24.46 11.63 22.27
C ALA A 382 23.47 10.92 21.33
N ALA A 383 23.88 9.80 20.72
CA ALA A 383 23.10 9.07 19.72
C ALA A 383 22.52 10.00 18.62
N PRO A 384 23.38 10.61 17.79
CA PRO A 384 22.93 11.46 16.70
C PRO A 384 22.12 10.65 15.70
N TYR A 385 20.98 11.19 15.29
CA TYR A 385 20.15 10.63 14.24
C TYR A 385 20.08 11.64 13.08
N GLU A 386 20.48 11.20 11.89
CA GLU A 386 20.38 12.03 10.68
C GLU A 386 18.93 12.09 10.20
N LEU A 387 18.39 13.30 10.12
CA LEU A 387 17.05 13.58 9.61
C LEU A 387 17.05 13.67 8.08
N SER A 388 15.86 13.57 7.49
CA SER A 388 15.64 13.59 6.05
C SER A 388 16.09 14.89 5.36
N ASN A 389 16.23 15.98 6.11
CA ASN A 389 16.73 17.28 5.64
C ASN A 389 18.25 17.45 5.79
N GLY A 390 18.98 16.41 6.22
CA GLY A 390 20.43 16.43 6.42
C GLY A 390 20.88 17.10 7.72
N LEU A 391 19.95 17.47 8.61
CA LEU A 391 20.29 17.90 9.97
C LEU A 391 20.41 16.68 10.89
N TYR A 392 21.18 16.83 11.95
CA TYR A 392 21.33 15.84 13.00
C TYR A 392 20.49 16.22 14.22
N LEU A 393 19.70 15.25 14.68
CA LEU A 393 18.90 15.30 15.90
C LEU A 393 19.61 14.50 17.01
N GLU A 394 19.73 15.08 18.20
CA GLU A 394 20.18 14.32 19.37
C GLU A 394 19.05 13.43 19.91
N THR A 395 19.23 12.11 19.83
CA THR A 395 18.23 11.11 20.26
C THR A 395 18.67 10.26 21.44
N GLY A 396 19.78 10.63 22.10
CA GLY A 396 20.21 9.99 23.34
C GLY A 396 19.45 10.54 24.53
N GLY A 397 19.05 9.66 25.45
CA GLY A 397 18.24 10.01 26.61
C GLY A 397 17.26 8.87 26.94
N ASP A 398 16.49 9.08 27.99
CA ASP A 398 15.36 8.23 28.33
C ASP A 398 14.05 8.76 27.71
N THR A 399 12.95 8.04 27.94
CA THR A 399 11.63 8.39 27.44
C THR A 399 11.17 9.78 27.91
N GLU A 400 11.43 10.15 29.17
CA GLU A 400 11.09 11.48 29.70
C GLU A 400 11.84 12.58 28.92
N THR A 401 13.14 12.38 28.68
CA THR A 401 13.96 13.27 27.85
C THR A 401 13.39 13.39 26.43
N HIS A 402 12.95 12.29 25.82
CA HIS A 402 12.34 12.30 24.49
C HIS A 402 11.00 13.06 24.48
N ALA A 403 10.17 12.91 25.51
CA ALA A 403 8.90 13.61 25.66
C ALA A 403 9.10 15.13 25.76
N GLU A 404 10.07 15.58 26.56
CA GLU A 404 10.41 17.01 26.70
C GLU A 404 10.90 17.61 25.37
N ARG A 405 11.79 16.91 24.67
CA ARG A 405 12.30 17.32 23.35
C ARG A 405 11.19 17.43 22.30
N ALA A 406 10.27 16.46 22.28
CA ALA A 406 9.11 16.49 21.38
C ALA A 406 8.20 17.71 21.66
N ARG A 407 7.95 18.02 22.94
CA ARG A 407 7.18 19.21 23.34
C ARG A 407 7.89 20.51 22.96
N ALA A 408 9.20 20.59 23.16
CA ALA A 408 10.00 21.76 22.81
C ALA A 408 9.98 22.06 21.31
N LEU A 409 10.24 21.04 20.48
CA LEU A 409 10.20 21.16 19.02
C LEU A 409 8.82 21.56 18.53
N THR A 410 7.77 20.96 19.09
CA THR A 410 6.38 21.30 18.73
C THR A 410 6.06 22.75 19.09
N SER A 411 6.45 23.18 20.30
CA SER A 411 6.26 24.56 20.76
C SER A 411 7.00 25.55 19.87
N ARG A 412 8.24 25.20 19.45
CA ARG A 412 9.04 25.99 18.51
C ARG A 412 8.39 26.13 17.14
N ALA A 413 7.64 25.12 16.70
CA ALA A 413 6.85 25.13 15.47
C ALA A 413 5.51 25.91 15.60
N GLY A 414 5.21 26.45 16.78
CA GLY A 414 3.95 27.16 17.04
C GLY A 414 2.73 26.23 17.15
N LEU A 415 2.96 24.97 17.49
CA LEU A 415 1.93 23.94 17.61
C LEU A 415 1.80 23.47 19.06
N ARG A 416 0.74 22.71 19.33
CA ARG A 416 0.56 21.98 20.59
C ARG A 416 0.64 20.48 20.32
N VAL A 417 1.21 19.72 21.26
CA VAL A 417 1.26 18.26 21.19
C VAL A 417 0.59 17.65 22.43
N LEU A 418 -0.20 16.61 22.21
CA LEU A 418 -0.63 15.67 23.24
C LEU A 418 0.19 14.38 23.05
N LEU A 419 0.97 14.04 24.06
CA LEU A 419 1.70 12.77 24.10
C LEU A 419 0.83 11.74 24.84
N THR A 420 0.71 10.54 24.29
CA THR A 420 -0.18 9.47 24.75
C THR A 420 0.52 8.12 24.57
N GLY A 421 0.23 7.18 25.46
CA GLY A 421 0.95 5.91 25.58
C GLY A 421 2.07 6.00 26.62
N ASP A 422 3.17 5.30 26.40
CA ASP A 422 4.23 5.05 27.39
C ASP A 422 5.20 6.24 27.57
N TRP A 423 4.79 7.47 27.26
CA TRP A 423 5.61 8.67 27.46
C TRP A 423 5.79 9.09 28.94
N GLU A 424 5.05 8.48 29.87
CA GLU A 424 4.98 8.82 31.31
C GLU A 424 5.40 7.68 32.24
#